data_AF-A0A530C008-F1
#
_entry.id   AF-A0A530C008-F1
#
_cell.length_a   1.000
_cell.length_b   1.000
_cell.length_c   1.000
_cell.angle_alpha   90.00
_cell.angle_beta   90.00
_cell.angle_gamma   90.00
#
_symmetry.space_group_name_H-M   'P 1'
#
loop_
_entity.id
_entity.type
_entity.pdbx_description
1 polymer ?
#
loop_
_entity_poly.entity_id
_entity_poly.type
_entity_poly.pdbx_seq_one_letter_code
_entity_poly.pdbx_strand_id
1 'polypeptide(L)'
;MNFLTRYLPFVAAMALVVVASNILVQFPMQGQVGGLSLADLLTWGAFTYPFSFLVTDLANRRYGPAVARKVVFVGFMTAVTCSILVPPFLFRHGLIEFETAADRLVRIAAASGAAFLTAQLLDVTVFNRLRRQSWWRAPIVGTLVGSVFDTLVFFGVAFSAAFAFAGPNDGFALEAAPLMG
;
A
#
# COMPACT_ATOMS: atom_id res chain seq x y z
N MET A 1 -4.69 -32.73 2.05
CA MET A 1 -4.49 -31.50 1.24
C MET A 1 -3.49 -30.61 1.95
N ASN A 2 -2.36 -30.31 1.32
CA ASN A 2 -1.28 -29.52 1.93
C ASN A 2 -1.74 -28.08 2.24
N PHE A 3 -1.19 -27.50 3.31
CA PHE A 3 -1.38 -26.10 3.71
C PHE A 3 -1.31 -25.18 2.48
N LEU A 4 -0.29 -25.36 1.64
CA LEU A 4 -0.08 -24.62 0.39
C LEU A 4 -1.30 -24.61 -0.54
N THR A 5 -1.92 -25.75 -0.85
CA THR A 5 -3.00 -25.84 -1.84
C THR A 5 -4.29 -25.14 -1.39
N ARG A 6 -4.52 -25.04 -0.07
CA ARG A 6 -5.74 -24.43 0.50
C ARG A 6 -5.68 -22.90 0.58
N TYR A 7 -4.47 -22.34 0.71
CA TYR A 7 -4.24 -20.90 0.85
C TYR A 7 -3.67 -20.24 -0.41
N LEU A 8 -3.15 -21.04 -1.36
CA LEU A 8 -2.62 -20.58 -2.64
C LEU A 8 -3.49 -19.54 -3.35
N PRO A 9 -4.83 -19.70 -3.49
CA PRO A 9 -5.62 -18.72 -4.24
C PRO A 9 -5.62 -17.33 -3.59
N PHE A 10 -5.62 -17.24 -2.25
CA PHE A 10 -5.56 -15.96 -1.54
C PHE A 10 -4.19 -15.33 -1.64
N VAL A 11 -3.13 -16.14 -1.54
CA VAL A 11 -1.75 -15.67 -1.70
C VAL A 11 -1.51 -15.17 -3.13
N ALA A 12 -1.95 -15.93 -4.14
CA ALA A 12 -1.83 -15.54 -5.54
C ALA A 12 -2.64 -14.29 -5.86
N ALA A 13 -3.88 -14.19 -5.37
CA ALA A 13 -4.69 -12.98 -5.52
C ALA A 13 -4.04 -11.76 -4.86
N MET A 14 -3.53 -11.91 -3.63
CA MET A 14 -2.81 -10.84 -2.94
C MET A 14 -1.57 -10.40 -3.72
N ALA A 15 -0.74 -11.35 -4.16
CA ALA A 15 0.45 -11.06 -4.94
C ALA A 15 0.10 -10.34 -6.25
N LEU A 16 -0.92 -10.81 -6.98
CA LEU A 16 -1.36 -10.20 -8.23
C LEU A 16 -1.85 -8.76 -8.03
N VAL A 17 -2.68 -8.52 -7.00
CA VAL A 17 -3.16 -7.18 -6.67
C VAL A 17 -1.99 -6.27 -6.31
N VAL A 18 -1.07 -6.73 -5.46
CA VAL A 18 0.09 -5.94 -5.02
C VAL A 18 1.02 -5.61 -6.19
N VAL A 19 1.30 -6.57 -7.07
CA VAL A 19 2.10 -6.36 -8.29
C VAL A 19 1.41 -5.35 -9.19
N ALA A 20 0.11 -5.52 -9.44
CA ALA A 20 -0.68 -4.61 -10.27
C ALA A 20 -0.67 -3.19 -9.67
N SER A 21 -0.88 -3.03 -8.37
CA SER A 21 -0.84 -1.73 -7.70
C SER A 21 0.55 -1.09 -7.78
N ASN A 22 1.63 -1.85 -7.62
CA ASN A 22 3.01 -1.33 -7.73
C ASN A 22 3.37 -0.90 -9.15
N ILE A 23 2.78 -1.51 -10.18
CA ILE A 23 2.96 -1.08 -11.56
C ILE A 23 2.07 0.14 -11.85
N LEU A 24 0.79 0.05 -11.48
CA LEU A 24 -0.21 1.09 -11.78
C LEU A 24 0.01 2.39 -11.00
N VAL A 25 0.72 2.36 -9.88
CA VAL A 25 1.10 3.59 -9.16
C VAL A 25 2.04 4.48 -9.99
N GLN A 26 2.76 3.90 -10.97
CA GLN A 26 3.64 4.66 -11.85
C GLN A 26 2.89 5.39 -12.96
N PHE A 27 1.60 5.10 -13.15
CA PHE A 27 0.76 5.72 -14.15
C PHE A 27 -0.21 6.70 -13.48
N PRO A 28 0.06 8.02 -13.55
CA PRO A 28 -0.86 9.02 -13.03
C PRO A 28 -2.15 9.05 -13.86
N MET A 29 -3.27 9.35 -13.20
CA MET A 29 -4.57 9.41 -13.85
C MET A 29 -4.71 10.76 -14.57
N GLN A 30 -4.75 10.72 -15.90
CA GLN A 30 -4.88 11.93 -16.71
C GLN A 30 -6.31 12.45 -16.65
N GLY A 31 -6.47 13.66 -16.10
CA GLY A 31 -7.76 14.34 -16.02
C GLY A 31 -7.66 15.63 -15.21
N GLN A 32 -8.64 16.50 -15.34
CA GLN A 32 -8.80 17.69 -14.52
C GLN A 32 -10.19 17.73 -13.91
N VAL A 33 -10.28 18.08 -12.63
CA VAL A 33 -11.56 18.34 -11.95
C VAL A 33 -11.52 19.75 -11.39
N GLY A 34 -12.35 20.63 -11.95
CA GLY A 34 -12.41 22.05 -11.59
C GLY A 34 -11.17 22.83 -12.06
N GLY A 35 -10.09 22.77 -11.28
CA GLY A 35 -8.78 23.34 -11.61
C GLY A 35 -7.61 22.51 -11.07
N LEU A 36 -7.90 21.33 -10.51
CA LEU A 36 -6.90 20.41 -9.97
C LEU A 36 -6.61 19.32 -11.01
N SER A 37 -5.32 19.09 -11.26
CA SER A 37 -4.87 17.97 -12.07
C SER A 37 -4.99 16.69 -11.25
N LEU A 38 -5.78 15.73 -11.74
CA LEU A 38 -5.90 14.40 -11.13
C LEU A 38 -4.57 13.66 -11.13
N ALA A 39 -3.68 13.99 -12.07
CA ALA A 39 -2.36 13.36 -12.18
C ALA A 39 -1.48 13.62 -10.96
N ASP A 40 -1.69 14.75 -10.27
CA ASP A 40 -0.89 15.15 -9.09
C ASP A 40 -1.41 14.51 -7.79
N LEU A 41 -2.65 14.01 -7.81
CA LEU A 41 -3.35 13.51 -6.63
C LEU A 41 -3.65 12.02 -6.69
N LEU A 42 -3.79 11.45 -7.89
CA LEU A 42 -4.34 10.11 -8.08
C LEU A 42 -3.59 9.33 -9.17
N THR A 43 -3.18 8.11 -8.81
CA THR A 43 -2.61 7.13 -9.73
C THR A 43 -3.58 5.97 -9.92
N TRP A 44 -3.40 5.20 -11.00
CA TRP A 44 -4.19 3.98 -11.20
C TRP A 44 -3.97 2.94 -10.09
N GLY A 45 -2.83 3.03 -9.39
CA GLY A 45 -2.55 2.22 -8.20
C GLY A 45 -3.58 2.40 -7.08
N ALA A 46 -4.10 3.62 -6.89
CA ALA A 46 -5.08 3.91 -5.83
C ALA A 46 -6.40 3.15 -6.00
N PHE A 47 -6.78 2.78 -7.23
CA PHE A 47 -7.98 1.99 -7.50
C PHE A 47 -7.78 0.49 -7.25
N THR A 48 -6.56 0.00 -7.44
CA THR A 48 -6.25 -1.43 -7.29
C THR A 48 -5.88 -1.79 -5.86
N TYR A 49 -5.31 -0.84 -5.11
CA TYR A 49 -4.86 -1.06 -3.74
C TYR A 49 -5.96 -1.53 -2.76
N PRO A 50 -7.21 -0.99 -2.78
CA PRO A 50 -8.30 -1.46 -1.92
C PRO A 50 -8.64 -2.95 -2.08
N PHE A 51 -8.36 -3.54 -3.25
CA PHE A 51 -8.58 -4.97 -3.46
C PHE A 51 -7.65 -5.83 -2.60
N SER A 52 -6.51 -5.30 -2.13
CA SER A 52 -5.61 -6.03 -1.23
C SER A 52 -6.28 -6.28 0.13
N PHE A 53 -6.99 -5.28 0.67
CA PHE A 53 -7.80 -5.42 1.89
C PHE A 53 -8.93 -6.41 1.69
N LEU A 54 -9.63 -6.36 0.55
CA LEU A 54 -10.68 -7.33 0.23
C LEU A 54 -10.17 -8.78 0.24
N VAL A 55 -8.98 -9.04 -0.34
CA VAL A 55 -8.36 -10.37 -0.32
C VAL A 55 -8.06 -10.81 1.13
N THR A 56 -7.53 -9.92 1.96
CA THR A 56 -7.26 -10.17 3.38
C THR A 56 -8.53 -10.47 4.16
N ASP A 57 -9.60 -9.69 3.95
CA ASP A 57 -10.90 -9.87 4.59
C ASP A 57 -11.52 -11.23 4.27
N LEU A 58 -11.49 -11.62 2.99
CA LEU A 58 -11.99 -12.93 2.56
C LEU A 58 -11.16 -14.07 3.15
N ALA A 59 -9.84 -13.92 3.23
CA ALA A 59 -8.96 -14.89 3.87
C ALA A 59 -9.26 -15.00 5.38
N ASN A 60 -9.44 -13.87 6.07
CA ASN A 60 -9.76 -13.80 7.49
C ASN A 60 -11.11 -14.44 7.80
N ARG A 61 -12.11 -14.20 6.93
CA ARG A 61 -13.43 -14.79 7.09
C ARG A 61 -13.42 -16.31 6.90
N ARG A 62 -12.71 -16.80 5.88
CA ARG A 62 -12.71 -18.22 5.53
C ARG A 62 -11.84 -19.08 6.44
N TYR A 63 -10.68 -18.55 6.85
CA TYR A 63 -9.65 -19.33 7.53
C TYR A 63 -9.17 -18.72 8.85
N GLY A 64 -9.71 -17.57 9.23
CA GLY A 64 -9.37 -16.88 10.47
C GLY A 64 -8.14 -15.98 10.37
N PRO A 65 -7.86 -15.23 11.46
CA PRO A 65 -6.87 -14.16 11.46
C PRO A 65 -5.44 -14.69 11.29
N ALA A 66 -5.14 -15.90 11.77
CA ALA A 66 -3.80 -16.49 11.64
C ALA A 66 -3.39 -16.70 10.17
N VAL A 67 -4.35 -17.10 9.31
CA VAL A 67 -4.10 -17.27 7.89
C VAL A 67 -4.07 -15.93 7.18
N ALA A 68 -4.97 -15.01 7.52
CA ALA A 68 -4.97 -13.66 6.95
C ALA A 68 -3.63 -12.94 7.18
N ARG A 69 -3.06 -13.02 8.38
CA ARG A 69 -1.72 -12.45 8.68
C ARG A 69 -0.61 -13.04 7.80
N LYS A 70 -0.67 -14.33 7.48
CA LYS A 70 0.29 -14.96 6.56
C LYS A 70 0.12 -14.44 5.14
N VAL A 71 -1.11 -14.28 4.66
CA VAL A 71 -1.40 -13.71 3.34
C VAL A 71 -0.89 -12.27 3.25
N VAL A 72 -1.14 -11.46 4.28
CA VAL A 72 -0.61 -10.10 4.41
C VAL A 72 0.91 -10.08 4.34
N PHE A 73 1.59 -10.96 5.08
CA PHE A 73 3.05 -11.02 5.08
C PHE A 73 3.62 -11.40 3.71
N VAL A 74 3.00 -12.35 3.00
CA VAL A 74 3.42 -12.70 1.63
C VAL A 74 3.16 -11.54 0.67
N GLY A 75 2.02 -10.87 0.79
CA GLY A 75 1.71 -9.64 0.05
C GLY A 75 2.77 -8.56 0.28
N PHE A 76 3.13 -8.32 1.53
CA PHE A 76 4.16 -7.36 1.92
C PHE A 76 5.53 -7.70 1.30
N MET A 77 5.97 -8.97 1.38
CA MET A 77 7.24 -9.39 0.76
C MET A 77 7.21 -9.28 -0.76
N THR A 78 6.06 -9.55 -1.38
CA THR A 78 5.85 -9.34 -2.81
C THR A 78 5.95 -7.85 -3.15
N ALA A 79 5.32 -6.98 -2.36
CA ALA A 79 5.37 -5.53 -2.52
C ALA A 79 6.81 -5.03 -2.47
N VAL A 80 7.57 -5.37 -1.43
CA VAL A 80 8.98 -4.97 -1.27
C VAL A 80 9.82 -5.44 -2.46
N THR A 81 9.64 -6.70 -2.88
CA THR A 81 10.36 -7.26 -4.02
C THR A 81 10.02 -6.51 -5.33
N CYS A 82 8.73 -6.23 -5.56
CA CYS A 82 8.28 -5.47 -6.71
C CYS A 82 8.81 -4.03 -6.69
N SER A 83 8.75 -3.34 -5.55
CA SER A 83 9.23 -1.96 -5.46
C SER A 83 10.73 -1.84 -5.75
N ILE A 84 11.52 -2.90 -5.47
CA ILE A 84 12.97 -2.92 -5.78
C ILE A 84 13.22 -3.30 -7.25
N LEU A 85 12.48 -4.26 -7.81
CA LEU A 85 12.78 -4.83 -9.13
C LEU A 85 12.04 -4.15 -10.30
N VAL A 86 10.80 -3.72 -10.08
CA VAL A 86 9.92 -3.21 -11.14
C VAL A 86 10.39 -1.87 -11.71
N PRO A 87 10.77 -0.85 -10.90
CA PRO A 87 11.24 0.41 -11.46
C PRO A 87 12.51 0.28 -12.32
N PRO A 88 13.61 -0.38 -11.87
CA PRO A 88 14.78 -0.59 -12.72
C PRO A 88 14.47 -1.38 -14.00
N PHE A 89 13.55 -2.35 -13.91
CA PHE A 89 13.12 -3.15 -15.05
C PHE A 89 12.37 -2.31 -16.09
N LEU A 90 11.40 -1.50 -15.67
CA LEU A 90 10.64 -0.60 -16.53
C LEU A 90 11.53 0.48 -17.16
N PHE A 91 12.47 1.04 -16.38
CA PHE A 91 13.45 2.02 -16.85
C PHE A 91 14.33 1.44 -17.96
N ARG A 92 14.84 0.22 -17.78
CA ARG A 92 15.65 -0.47 -18.80
C ARG A 92 14.90 -0.68 -20.12
N HIS A 93 13.57 -0.78 -20.06
CA HIS A 93 12.71 -0.92 -21.24
C HIS A 93 12.21 0.41 -21.79
N GLY A 94 12.67 1.56 -21.25
CA GLY A 94 12.29 2.89 -21.71
C GLY A 94 10.83 3.26 -21.43
N LEU A 95 10.17 2.56 -20.50
CA LEU A 95 8.76 2.79 -20.17
C LEU A 95 8.56 3.91 -19.14
N ILE A 96 9.63 4.27 -18.42
CA ILE A 96 9.66 5.37 -17.44
C ILE A 96 11.00 6.10 -17.56
N GLU A 97 10.98 7.43 -17.40
CA GLU A 97 12.18 8.29 -17.47
C GLU A 97 12.95 8.37 -16.13
N PHE A 98 12.58 7.55 -15.14
CA PHE A 98 12.89 7.79 -13.74
C PHE A 98 14.38 7.64 -13.37
N GLU A 99 15.08 8.77 -13.28
CA GLU A 99 16.30 8.93 -12.49
C GLU A 99 15.88 9.12 -11.02
N THR A 100 16.21 8.19 -10.12
CA THR A 100 15.88 8.36 -8.69
C THR A 100 17.11 8.23 -7.82
N ALA A 101 17.33 9.27 -7.01
CA ALA A 101 18.23 9.24 -5.87
C ALA A 101 17.84 8.05 -4.97
N ALA A 102 18.69 7.01 -4.98
CA ALA A 102 18.46 5.75 -4.29
C ALA A 102 18.07 5.93 -2.81
N ASP A 103 18.59 6.98 -2.17
CA ASP A 103 18.31 7.31 -0.76
C ASP A 103 16.84 7.71 -0.52
N ARG A 104 16.19 8.38 -1.48
CA ARG A 104 14.77 8.79 -1.36
C ARG A 104 13.84 7.58 -1.48
N LEU A 105 14.21 6.63 -2.33
CA LEU A 105 13.47 5.38 -2.53
C LEU A 105 13.49 4.51 -1.27
N VAL A 106 14.62 4.43 -0.56
CA VAL A 106 14.72 3.60 0.64
C VAL A 106 13.81 4.12 1.76
N ARG A 107 13.80 5.44 2.03
CA ARG A 107 12.93 6.03 3.06
C ARG A 107 11.45 5.85 2.74
N ILE A 108 11.06 6.16 1.50
CA ILE A 108 9.66 6.04 1.07
C ILE A 108 9.23 4.57 1.08
N ALA A 109 10.05 3.65 0.59
CA ALA A 109 9.74 2.21 0.62
C ALA A 109 9.61 1.67 2.05
N ALA A 110 10.47 2.08 2.97
CA ALA A 110 10.37 1.69 4.38
C ALA A 110 9.10 2.25 5.03
N ALA A 111 8.76 3.52 4.76
CA ALA A 111 7.54 4.17 5.23
C ALA A 111 6.27 3.47 4.71
N SER A 112 6.19 3.26 3.40
CA SER A 112 5.08 2.54 2.76
C SER A 112 4.96 1.11 3.25
N GLY A 113 6.10 0.44 3.49
CA GLY A 113 6.10 -0.92 3.99
C GLY A 113 5.56 -1.06 5.41
N ALA A 114 5.98 -0.14 6.30
CA ALA A 114 5.47 -0.09 7.66
C ALA A 114 3.97 0.27 7.70
N ALA A 115 3.55 1.24 6.88
CA ALA A 115 2.15 1.63 6.74
C ALA A 115 1.28 0.45 6.28
N PHE A 116 1.66 -0.20 5.18
CA PHE A 116 0.93 -1.35 4.64
C PHE A 116 0.79 -2.46 5.67
N LEU A 117 1.89 -2.84 6.32
CA LEU A 117 1.90 -3.95 7.26
C LEU A 117 1.07 -3.65 8.51
N THR A 118 1.20 -2.44 9.06
CA THR A 118 0.41 -2.03 10.24
C THR A 118 -1.07 -1.89 9.92
N ALA A 119 -1.42 -1.28 8.78
CA ALA A 119 -2.79 -1.13 8.32
C ALA A 119 -3.48 -2.47 8.07
N GLN A 120 -2.81 -3.40 7.38
CA GLN A 120 -3.35 -4.74 7.11
C GLN A 120 -3.50 -5.57 8.40
N LEU A 121 -2.56 -5.47 9.34
CA LEU A 121 -2.68 -6.17 10.63
C LEU A 121 -3.81 -5.59 11.50
N LEU A 122 -3.99 -4.28 11.46
CA LEU A 122 -5.08 -3.58 12.14
C LEU A 122 -6.43 -4.01 11.53
N ASP A 123 -6.53 -4.00 10.20
CA ASP A 123 -7.70 -4.46 9.45
C ASP A 123 -8.09 -5.90 9.84
N VAL A 124 -7.13 -6.85 9.81
CA VAL A 124 -7.37 -8.24 10.26
C VAL A 124 -7.92 -8.29 11.69
N THR A 125 -7.44 -7.42 12.57
CA THR A 125 -7.84 -7.38 13.99
C THR A 125 -9.25 -6.79 14.15
N VAL A 126 -9.52 -5.67 13.49
CA VAL A 126 -10.82 -4.97 13.47
C VAL A 126 -11.88 -5.87 12.83
N PHE A 127 -11.59 -6.43 11.66
CA PHE A 127 -12.45 -7.38 10.96
C PHE A 127 -12.75 -8.59 11.83
N ASN A 128 -11.74 -9.22 12.45
CA ASN A 128 -11.97 -10.41 13.27
C ASN A 128 -12.81 -10.12 14.52
N ARG A 129 -12.82 -8.87 15.02
CA ARG A 129 -13.73 -8.44 16.10
C ARG A 129 -15.16 -8.22 15.58
N LEU A 130 -15.30 -7.67 14.38
CA LEU A 130 -16.58 -7.34 13.75
C LEU A 130 -17.22 -8.47 12.94
N ARG A 131 -16.49 -9.58 12.67
CA ARG A 131 -16.94 -10.71 11.83
C ARG A 131 -18.23 -11.39 12.31
N ARG A 132 -18.61 -11.19 13.58
CA ARG A 132 -19.85 -11.71 14.19
C ARG A 132 -21.07 -10.82 13.91
N GLN A 133 -20.87 -9.63 13.35
CA GLN A 133 -21.94 -8.73 12.89
C GLN A 133 -22.25 -8.94 11.39
N SER A 134 -23.13 -8.12 10.84
CA SER A 134 -23.53 -8.16 9.42
C SER A 134 -22.34 -8.18 8.47
N TRP A 135 -22.42 -9.03 7.44
CA TRP A 135 -21.34 -9.37 6.51
C TRP A 135 -20.62 -8.15 5.91
N TRP A 136 -21.35 -7.09 5.60
CA TRP A 136 -20.86 -5.87 4.96
C TRP A 136 -20.17 -4.89 5.91
N ARG A 137 -20.49 -4.92 7.21
CA ARG A 137 -19.94 -3.94 8.18
C ARG A 137 -18.46 -4.18 8.45
N ALA A 138 -18.08 -5.45 8.60
CA ALA A 138 -16.70 -5.83 8.88
C ALA A 138 -15.71 -5.38 7.77
N PRO A 139 -15.95 -5.66 6.47
CA PRO A 139 -15.03 -5.24 5.42
C PRO A 139 -15.04 -3.73 5.17
N ILE A 140 -16.19 -3.06 5.23
CA ILE A 140 -16.25 -1.60 5.01
C ILE A 140 -15.52 -0.86 6.13
N VAL A 141 -15.78 -1.21 7.39
CA VAL A 141 -15.14 -0.55 8.55
C VAL A 141 -13.66 -0.91 8.63
N GLY A 142 -13.31 -2.18 8.41
CA GLY A 142 -11.92 -2.64 8.38
C GLY A 142 -11.11 -1.91 7.31
N THR A 143 -11.57 -1.90 6.06
CA THR A 143 -10.89 -1.25 4.94
C THR A 143 -10.81 0.26 5.12
N LEU A 144 -11.85 0.93 5.65
CA LEU A 144 -11.80 2.38 5.91
C LEU A 144 -10.80 2.72 7.00
N VAL A 145 -10.86 2.04 8.15
CA VAL A 145 -9.92 2.26 9.26
C VAL A 145 -8.50 1.91 8.83
N GLY A 146 -8.32 0.81 8.11
CA GLY A 146 -7.05 0.40 7.53
C GLY A 146 -6.47 1.45 6.60
N SER A 147 -7.25 1.96 5.63
CA SER A 147 -6.80 2.99 4.68
C SER A 147 -6.45 4.32 5.36
N VAL A 148 -7.23 4.75 6.35
CA VAL A 148 -6.92 5.96 7.13
C VAL A 148 -5.63 5.77 7.92
N PHE A 149 -5.46 4.63 8.57
CA PHE A 149 -4.25 4.34 9.34
C PHE A 149 -3.02 4.20 8.43
N ASP A 150 -3.16 3.56 7.27
CA ASP A 150 -2.13 3.47 6.23
C ASP A 150 -1.67 4.85 5.81
N THR A 151 -2.60 5.76 5.55
CA THR A 151 -2.32 7.15 5.19
C THR A 151 -1.57 7.87 6.33
N LEU A 152 -2.06 7.76 7.58
CA LEU A 152 -1.43 8.41 8.73
C LEU A 152 -0.01 7.90 8.99
N VAL A 153 0.21 6.58 8.91
CA VAL A 153 1.54 5.98 9.09
C VAL A 153 2.45 6.31 7.91
N PHE A 154 1.94 6.27 6.68
CA PHE A 154 2.72 6.63 5.49
C PHE A 154 3.20 8.07 5.57
N PHE A 155 2.27 9.04 5.74
CA PHE A 155 2.66 10.45 5.83
C PHE A 155 3.50 10.72 7.08
N GLY A 156 3.17 10.07 8.21
CA GLY A 156 3.91 10.18 9.46
C GLY A 156 5.35 9.64 9.38
N VAL A 157 5.64 8.62 8.56
CA VAL A 157 7.00 8.07 8.42
C VAL A 157 7.74 8.68 7.23
N ALA A 158 7.06 8.94 6.11
CA ALA A 158 7.67 9.50 4.90
C ALA A 158 8.11 10.97 5.07
N PHE A 159 7.39 11.75 5.88
CA PHE A 159 7.61 13.18 6.09
C PHE A 159 8.01 13.56 7.53
N SER A 160 8.23 12.60 8.44
CA SER A 160 8.71 12.92 9.78
C SER A 160 10.19 13.27 9.79
N ALA A 161 10.50 14.40 10.45
CA ALA A 161 11.86 14.83 10.75
C ALA A 161 12.66 13.79 11.58
N ALA A 162 12.00 12.88 12.29
CA ALA A 162 12.68 11.82 13.04
C ALA A 162 13.32 10.76 12.13
N PHE A 163 12.86 10.62 10.88
CA PHE A 163 13.43 9.72 9.87
C PHE A 163 14.29 10.45 8.82
N ALA A 164 14.63 11.71 9.08
CA ALA A 164 15.54 12.54 8.29
C ALA A 164 16.91 11.88 8.02
N PHE A 165 17.34 10.95 8.88
CA PHE A 165 18.60 10.22 8.73
C PHE A 165 18.56 9.10 7.65
N ALA A 166 17.38 8.71 7.16
CA ALA A 166 17.19 7.54 6.28
C ALA A 166 16.88 7.89 4.81
N GLY A 167 16.92 9.16 4.43
CA GLY A 167 16.72 9.64 3.05
C GLY A 167 16.95 11.16 2.95
N PRO A 168 17.01 11.77 1.75
CA PRO A 168 17.41 13.16 1.58
C PRO A 168 16.54 14.12 2.43
N ASN A 169 17.20 15.07 3.07
CA ASN A 169 16.57 16.17 3.79
C ASN A 169 15.98 17.16 2.78
N ASP A 170 14.87 16.78 2.15
CA ASP A 170 14.15 17.69 1.27
C ASP A 170 13.53 18.81 2.11
N GLY A 171 13.85 20.07 1.79
CA GLY A 171 13.27 21.26 2.45
C GLY A 171 11.74 21.22 2.51
N PHE A 172 11.09 20.59 1.53
CA PHE A 172 9.63 20.36 1.50
C PHE A 172 9.07 19.57 2.72
N ALA A 173 9.86 18.71 3.35
CA ALA A 173 9.43 17.94 4.53
C ALA A 173 9.64 18.68 5.86
N LEU A 174 10.44 19.76 5.86
CA LEU A 174 10.84 20.51 7.05
C LEU A 174 10.33 21.96 7.06
N GLU A 175 9.99 22.50 5.90
CA GLU A 175 9.45 23.84 5.76
C GLU A 175 7.95 23.87 6.09
N ALA A 176 7.55 24.87 6.86
CA ALA A 176 6.14 25.15 7.10
C ALA A 176 5.50 25.58 5.77
N ALA A 177 4.62 24.74 5.23
CA ALA A 177 3.85 25.10 4.05
C ALA A 177 3.07 26.40 4.31
N PRO A 178 3.15 27.41 3.44
CA PRO A 178 2.35 28.61 3.59
C PRO A 178 0.87 28.23 3.52
N LEU A 179 0.07 28.79 4.42
CA LEU A 179 -1.37 28.50 4.57
C LEU A 179 -2.19 28.83 3.32
N MET A 180 -1.61 29.63 2.41
CA MET A 180 -2.08 29.90 1.07
C MET A 180 -0.83 29.84 0.18
N GLY A 181 -0.86 28.99 -0.86
CA GLY A 181 0.28 28.67 -1.72
C GLY A 181 1.07 29.86 -2.25
#